data_AF-A0A0R1LLN7-F1
#
_entry.id   AF-A0A0R1LLN7-F1
#
_cell.length_a   1.000
_cell.length_b   1.000
_cell.length_c   1.000
_cell.angle_alpha   90.00
_cell.angle_beta   90.00
_cell.angle_gamma   90.00
#
_symmetry.space_group_name_H-M   'P 1'
#
loop_
_entity.id
_entity.type
_entity.pdbx_description
1 polymer ?
#
loop_
_entity_poly.entity_id
_entity_poly.type
_entity_poly.pdbx_seq_one_letter_code
_entity_poly.pdbx_strand_id
1 'polypeptide(L)' 'MTTKLTAKPASFAQMARQVTVTHHPVMVHQANADVVVISKRDFETAQAIITAALGQCTPFMTPQHEA' A
#
# COMPACT_ATOMS: atom_id res chain seq x y z
N MET A 1 15.12 -12.31 10.47
CA MET A 1 13.84 -12.75 11.04
C MET A 1 12.77 -12.52 9.98
N THR A 2 12.17 -13.57 9.44
CA THR A 2 11.18 -13.47 8.35
C THR A 2 9.78 -13.27 8.95
N THR A 3 9.21 -12.08 8.80
CA THR A 3 7.81 -11.81 9.16
C THR A 3 6.90 -12.61 8.24
N LYS A 4 6.49 -13.79 8.69
CA LYS A 4 5.42 -14.56 8.06
C LYS A 4 4.17 -13.69 8.04
N LEU A 5 3.74 -13.26 6.86
CA LEU A 5 2.40 -12.70 6.65
C LEU A 5 1.39 -13.69 7.24
N THR A 6 0.80 -13.36 8.38
CA THR A 6 -0.13 -14.24 9.12
C THR A 6 -1.54 -14.22 8.54
N ALA A 7 -1.83 -13.37 7.55
CA ALA A 7 -3.11 -13.43 6.86
C ALA A 7 -3.11 -14.60 5.88
N LYS A 8 -4.07 -15.52 6.03
CA LYS A 8 -4.24 -16.68 5.14
C LYS A 8 -4.19 -16.21 3.68
N PRO A 9 -3.54 -16.92 2.73
CA PRO A 9 -3.40 -16.48 1.34
C PRO A 9 -4.73 -16.06 0.67
N ALA A 10 -5.83 -16.72 1.04
CA ALA A 10 -7.18 -16.37 0.59
C ALA A 10 -7.63 -14.95 1.03
N SER A 11 -7.20 -14.46 2.19
CA SER A 11 -7.55 -13.14 2.72
C SER A 11 -6.82 -11.99 2.01
N PHE A 12 -5.55 -12.18 1.63
CA PHE A 12 -4.82 -11.16 0.86
C PHE A 12 -5.34 -11.03 -0.57
N ALA A 13 -5.65 -12.15 -1.23
CA ALA A 13 -6.26 -12.11 -2.56
C ALA A 13 -7.64 -11.41 -2.54
N GLN A 14 -8.43 -11.63 -1.49
CA GLN A 14 -9.69 -10.93 -1.27
C GLN A 14 -9.51 -9.43 -1.05
N MET A 15 -8.55 -9.02 -0.20
CA MET A 15 -8.24 -7.60 0.00
C MET A 15 -7.74 -6.95 -1.29
N ALA A 16 -6.83 -7.59 -2.03
CA ALA A 16 -6.35 -7.08 -3.31
C ALA A 16 -7.49 -6.89 -4.32
N ARG A 17 -8.42 -7.84 -4.39
CA ARG A 17 -9.62 -7.72 -5.22
C ARG A 17 -10.52 -6.58 -4.74
N GLN A 18 -10.76 -6.47 -3.43
CA GLN A 18 -11.60 -5.43 -2.84
C GLN A 18 -11.06 -4.03 -3.15
N VAL A 19 -9.79 -3.77 -2.85
CA VAL A 19 -9.19 -2.43 -3.08
C VAL A 19 -9.17 -2.08 -4.57
N THR A 20 -9.00 -3.07 -5.45
CA THR A 20 -9.01 -2.86 -6.91
C THR A 20 -10.40 -2.52 -7.45
N VAL A 21 -11.46 -3.13 -6.91
CA VAL A 21 -12.84 -2.92 -7.40
C VAL A 21 -13.49 -1.70 -6.76
N THR A 22 -13.26 -1.50 -5.46
CA THR A 22 -13.94 -0.46 -4.68
C THR A 22 -13.16 0.84 -4.59
N HIS A 23 -11.86 0.83 -4.95
CA HIS A 23 -10.95 1.97 -4.76
C HIS A 23 -10.86 2.45 -3.31
N HIS A 24 -11.23 1.60 -2.35
CA HIS A 24 -11.17 1.90 -0.92
C HIS A 24 -9.96 1.18 -0.32
N PRO A 25 -8.94 1.90 0.17
CA PRO A 25 -7.80 1.30 0.85
C PRO A 25 -8.23 0.56 2.12
N VAL A 26 -7.49 -0.50 2.47
CA VAL A 26 -7.72 -1.29 3.68
C VAL A 26 -6.50 -1.20 4.57
N MET A 27 -6.69 -0.85 5.83
CA MET A 27 -5.63 -0.88 6.85
C MET A 27 -5.59 -2.26 7.51
N VAL A 28 -4.39 -2.84 7.55
CA VAL A 28 -4.10 -4.13 8.16
C VAL A 28 -3.18 -3.90 9.33
N HIS A 29 -3.70 -4.11 10.53
CA HIS A 29 -2.93 -4.03 11.76
C HIS A 29 -2.16 -5.31 11.99
N GLN A 30 -0.83 -5.22 12.13
CA GLN A 30 0.01 -6.32 12.58
C GLN A 30 0.74 -5.92 13.85
N ALA A 31 1.18 -6.93 14.63
CA ALA A 31 1.80 -6.72 15.94
C ALA A 31 3.00 -5.75 15.92
N ASN A 32 3.69 -5.63 14.78
CA ASN A 32 4.92 -4.86 14.65
C ASN A 32 4.81 -3.66 13.68
N ALA A 33 3.74 -3.58 12.89
CA ALA A 33 3.55 -2.52 11.90
C ALA A 33 2.11 -2.51 11.38
N ASP A 34 1.61 -1.31 11.09
CA ASP A 34 0.40 -1.13 10.31
C ASP A 34 0.75 -1.06 8.83
N VAL A 35 -0.03 -1.76 8.00
CA VAL A 35 0.16 -1.77 6.55
C VAL A 35 -1.13 -1.32 5.88
N VAL A 36 -1.03 -0.42 4.90
CA VAL A 36 -2.15 -0.03 4.06
C VAL A 36 -2.09 -0.80 2.75
N VAL A 37 -3.15 -1.54 2.44
CA VAL A 37 -3.36 -2.19 1.15
C VAL A 37 -4.17 -1.24 0.28
N ILE A 38 -3.63 -0.87 -0.88
CA ILE A 38 -4.24 0.00 -1.87
C ILE A 38 -4.09 -0.62 -3.26
N SER A 39 -4.95 -0.28 -4.21
CA SER A 39 -4.78 -0.76 -5.59
C SER A 39 -3.55 -0.10 -6.23
N LYS A 40 -2.88 -0.83 -7.14
CA LYS A 40 -1.73 -0.30 -7.87
C LYS A 40 -2.08 0.97 -8.65
N ARG A 41 -3.25 1.00 -9.30
CA ARG A 41 -3.71 2.15 -10.07
C ARG A 41 -3.89 3.38 -9.18
N ASP A 42 -4.49 3.22 -8.01
CA ASP A 42 -4.73 4.35 -7.10
C ASP A 42 -3.41 4.87 -6.54
N PHE A 43 -2.46 3.98 -6.22
CA PHE A 43 -1.10 4.36 -5.84
C PHE A 43 -0.39 5.17 -6.94
N GLU A 44 -0.38 4.68 -8.19
CA GLU A 44 0.26 5.36 -9.33
C GLU A 44 -0.40 6.72 -9.61
N THR A 45 -1.73 6.78 -9.49
CA THR A 45 -2.49 8.02 -9.67
C THR A 45 -2.14 9.05 -8.59
N ALA A 46 -2.11 8.62 -7.33
CA ALA A 46 -1.77 9.49 -6.22
C ALA A 46 -0.31 9.97 -6.31
N GLN A 47 0.62 9.10 -6.71
CA GLN A 47 2.00 9.45 -7.04
C GLN A 47 2.08 10.53 -8.13
N ALA A 48 1.31 10.39 -9.22
CA ALA A 48 1.30 11.36 -10.30
C ALA A 48 0.74 12.74 -9.85
N ILE A 49 -0.32 12.74 -9.04
CA ILE A 49 -0.90 13.97 -8.47
C ILE A 49 0.12 14.68 -7.57
N ILE A 50 0.81 13.95 -6.70
CA ILE A 50 1.84 14.51 -5.82
C ILE A 50 2.98 15.10 -6.66
N THR A 51 3.48 14.38 -7.66
CA THR A 51 4.54 14.87 -8.55
C THR A 51 4.12 16.16 -9.26
N ALA A 52 2.89 16.20 -9.78
CA ALA A 52 2.36 17.39 -10.45
C ALA A 52 2.21 18.59 -9.49
N ALA A 53 1.77 18.34 -8.25
CA ALA A 53 1.59 19.39 -7.24
C ALA A 53 2.91 19.95 -6.72
N LEU A 54 3.94 19.11 -6.58
CA LEU A 54 5.23 19.51 -6.00
C LEU A 54 6.24 19.99 -7.05
N GLY A 55 5.98 19.78 -8.36
CA GLY A 55 6.88 20.16 -9.44
C GLY A 55 8.18 19.34 -9.48
N GLN A 56 8.25 18.25 -8.72
CA GLN A 56 9.39 17.34 -8.63
C GLN A 56 8.89 15.91 -8.41
N CYS A 57 9.65 14.91 -8.83
CA CYS A 57 9.36 13.49 -8.57
C CYS A 57 9.56 13.19 -7.07
N THR A 58 8.60 13.56 -6.24
CA THR A 58 8.57 13.20 -4.82
C THR A 58 7.90 11.84 -4.68
N PRO A 59 8.58 10.81 -4.14
CA PRO A 59 7.98 9.50 -3.99
C PRO A 59 6.81 9.52 -3.01
N PHE A 60 5.74 8.78 -3.32
CA PHE A 60 4.51 8.65 -2.54
C PHE A 60 4.76 8.02 -1.16
N MET A 61 5.79 7.17 -1.08
CA MET A 61 6.34 6.65 0.17
C MET A 61 7.86 6.76 0.10
N THR A 62 8.49 7.29 1.15
CA THR A 62 9.93 7.16 1.34
C THR A 62 10.23 5.70 1.70
N PRO A 63 11.15 5.01 1.01
CA PRO A 63 11.60 3.70 1.45
C PRO A 63 12.18 3.86 2.86
N GLN A 64 11.60 3.18 3.84
CA GLN A 64 12.21 3.07 5.16
C GLN A 64 13.52 2.30 4.96
N HIS A 65 14.65 2.97 5.18
CA HIS A 65 15.96 2.33 5.27
C HIS A 65 15.86 1.23 6.33
N GLU A 66 16.06 -0.04 5.95
CA GLU A 66 16.36 -1.10 6.90
C GLU A 66 17.70 -0.73 7.58
N ALA A 67 17.64 -0.38 8.86
CA ALA A 67 18.78 -0.27 9.76
C ALA A 67 18.92 -1.57 10.55
#